data_AF-A0A3T0N4T1-F1
#
_entry.id   AF-A0A3T0N4T1-F1
#
_cell.length_a   1.000
_cell.length_b   1.000
_cell.length_c   1.000
_cell.angle_alpha   90.00
_cell.angle_beta   90.00
_cell.angle_gamma   90.00
#
_symmetry.space_group_name_H-M   'P 1'
#
loop_
_entity.id
_entity.type
_entity.pdbx_description
1 polymer ?
#
loop_
_entity_poly.entity_id
_entity_poly.type
_entity_poly.pdbx_seq_one_letter_code
_entity_poly.pdbx_strand_id
1 'polypeptide(L)'
;MKGIFMRFFAALACATVLPLSGFADNANIAGTDGTRSIGHIDCAAQDGQPNSSCPVEILPKEDGSVTLRVLLPGGQVRYLYATDGKITSTDSTGSMGSKTLANSTIVHITPQERFEIPNSLLAGK
;
A
#
# COMPACT_ATOMS: atom_id res chain seq x y z
N MET A 1 35.81 62.11 -38.09
CA MET A 1 36.40 62.76 -36.90
C MET A 1 35.57 62.39 -35.68
N LYS A 2 36.24 62.01 -34.57
CA LYS A 2 35.73 61.67 -33.21
C LYS A 2 34.90 60.37 -33.13
N GLY A 3 35.22 59.40 -32.28
CA GLY A 3 36.27 59.28 -31.28
C GLY A 3 36.08 57.97 -30.51
N ILE A 4 37.18 57.27 -30.30
CA ILE A 4 37.32 56.11 -29.40
C ILE A 4 36.95 56.52 -27.97
N PHE A 5 36.15 55.71 -27.26
CA PHE A 5 36.33 55.53 -25.82
C PHE A 5 35.83 54.16 -25.35
N MET A 6 36.82 53.32 -25.03
CA MET A 6 36.80 52.07 -24.29
C MET A 6 36.05 52.18 -22.96
N ARG A 7 35.14 51.25 -22.64
CA ARG A 7 34.84 50.83 -21.26
C ARG A 7 34.41 49.35 -21.19
N PHE A 8 35.28 48.55 -20.59
CA PHE A 8 34.99 47.25 -19.98
C PHE A 8 33.84 47.38 -18.97
N PHE A 9 32.86 46.47 -19.03
CA PHE A 9 32.12 46.03 -17.85
C PHE A 9 31.82 44.53 -17.97
N ALA A 10 32.48 43.77 -17.12
CA ALA A 10 32.20 42.38 -16.81
C ALA A 10 30.98 42.30 -15.87
N ALA A 11 30.05 41.38 -16.12
CA ALA A 11 29.04 40.87 -15.18
C ALA A 11 28.07 39.97 -15.97
N LEU A 12 27.56 38.84 -15.53
CA LEU A 12 27.73 38.02 -14.34
C LEU A 12 26.99 36.73 -14.74
N ALA A 13 27.66 35.57 -14.77
CA ALA A 13 27.03 34.31 -15.09
C ALA A 13 26.07 33.91 -13.96
N CYS A 14 24.78 34.19 -14.11
CA CYS A 14 23.76 33.72 -13.17
C CYS A 14 23.27 32.34 -13.63
N ALA A 15 24.10 31.32 -13.37
CA ALA A 15 23.64 29.94 -13.43
C ALA A 15 22.69 29.72 -12.25
N THR A 16 21.39 29.90 -12.48
CA THR A 16 20.36 29.49 -11.52
C THR A 16 20.34 27.97 -11.48
N VAL A 17 21.18 27.39 -10.63
CA VAL A 17 21.05 26.01 -10.20
C VAL A 17 19.77 25.94 -9.39
N LEU A 18 18.67 25.57 -10.03
CA LEU A 18 17.44 25.22 -9.32
C LEU A 18 17.76 23.96 -8.52
N PRO A 19 17.73 23.99 -7.18
CA PRO A 19 17.75 22.75 -6.43
C PRO A 19 16.45 22.03 -6.78
N LEU A 20 16.55 20.92 -7.51
CA LEU A 20 15.49 19.94 -7.58
C LEU A 20 15.37 19.36 -6.16
N SER A 21 14.50 19.96 -5.35
CA SER A 21 14.01 19.34 -4.13
C SER A 21 13.23 18.10 -4.56
N GLY A 22 13.94 16.98 -4.68
CA GLY A 22 13.33 15.67 -4.80
C GLY A 22 12.62 15.38 -3.49
N PHE A 23 11.30 15.52 -3.46
CA PHE A 23 10.48 14.96 -2.39
C PHE A 23 10.58 13.44 -2.54
N ALA A 24 11.52 12.84 -1.82
CA ALA A 24 11.45 11.42 -1.50
C ALA A 24 10.31 11.26 -0.51
N ASP A 25 9.08 11.19 -1.04
CA ASP A 25 7.90 10.84 -0.28
C ASP A 25 8.00 9.34 0.04
N ASN A 26 8.78 9.01 1.06
CA ASN A 26 8.70 7.69 1.67
C ASN A 26 7.42 7.69 2.50
N ALA A 27 6.29 7.62 1.78
CA ALA A 27 4.96 7.60 2.34
C ALA A 27 4.84 6.32 3.16
N ASN A 28 5.04 6.46 4.48
CA ASN A 28 4.72 5.41 5.43
C ASN A 28 3.21 5.21 5.36
N ILE A 29 2.76 4.16 4.68
CA ILE A 29 1.35 3.83 4.61
C ILE A 29 0.96 3.27 5.97
N ALA A 30 -0.02 3.91 6.62
CA ALA A 30 -0.48 3.49 7.94
C ALA A 30 -0.85 2.00 7.93
N GLY A 31 -0.51 1.29 9.00
CA GLY A 31 -0.72 -0.17 9.09
C GLY A 31 0.33 -1.04 8.38
N THR A 32 1.31 -0.43 7.68
CA THR A 32 2.47 -1.11 7.08
C THR A 32 3.75 -0.76 7.83
N ASP A 33 4.81 -1.57 7.69
CA ASP A 33 6.14 -1.19 8.20
C ASP A 33 7.01 -0.50 7.13
N GLY A 34 6.47 -0.34 5.92
CA GLY A 34 7.13 0.33 4.80
C GLY A 34 8.22 -0.49 4.12
N THR A 35 8.44 -1.74 4.53
CA THR A 35 9.55 -2.57 4.02
C THR A 35 9.14 -3.57 2.94
N ARG A 36 7.83 -3.75 2.71
CA ARG A 36 7.27 -4.80 1.83
C ARG A 36 6.34 -4.23 0.76
N SER A 37 5.86 -5.11 -0.12
CA SER A 37 4.88 -4.76 -1.15
C SER A 37 3.59 -4.24 -0.53
N ILE A 38 3.22 -3.01 -0.89
CA ILE A 38 2.00 -2.36 -0.42
C ILE A 38 1.01 -2.28 -1.59
N GLY A 39 -0.22 -2.71 -1.34
CA GLY A 39 -1.32 -2.67 -2.28
C GLY A 39 -2.60 -2.18 -1.63
N HIS A 40 -3.72 -2.35 -2.33
CA HIS A 40 -5.05 -2.09 -1.81
C HIS A 40 -5.97 -3.27 -2.13
N ILE A 41 -6.91 -3.55 -1.22
CA ILE A 41 -8.00 -4.51 -1.42
C ILE A 41 -9.32 -3.87 -1.00
N ASP A 42 -10.42 -4.38 -1.54
CA ASP A 42 -11.74 -3.95 -1.08
C ASP A 42 -12.03 -4.56 0.29
N CYS A 43 -12.37 -3.71 1.27
CA CYS A 43 -12.75 -4.17 2.59
C CYS A 43 -13.82 -3.31 3.27
N ALA A 44 -14.52 -3.90 4.23
CA ALA A 44 -15.46 -3.24 5.13
C ALA A 44 -15.20 -3.73 6.55
N ALA A 45 -15.28 -2.84 7.54
CA ALA A 45 -15.08 -3.17 8.96
C ALA A 45 -16.39 -3.29 9.73
N GLN A 46 -17.49 -2.79 9.16
CA GLN A 46 -18.82 -2.73 9.78
C GLN A 46 -19.89 -3.27 8.83
N ASP A 47 -20.91 -3.92 9.39
CA ASP A 47 -22.07 -4.36 8.61
C ASP A 47 -22.79 -3.17 7.98
N GLY A 48 -23.15 -3.31 6.70
CA GLY A 48 -23.80 -2.25 5.93
C GLY A 48 -22.88 -1.10 5.54
N GLN A 49 -21.61 -1.10 5.95
CA GLN A 49 -20.61 -0.16 5.47
C GLN A 49 -20.33 -0.42 3.98
N PRO A 50 -20.29 0.62 3.13
CA PRO A 50 -19.77 0.48 1.78
C PRO A 50 -18.33 -0.06 1.78
N ASN A 51 -18.00 -0.91 0.81
CA ASN A 51 -16.61 -1.33 0.61
C ASN A 51 -15.72 -0.10 0.43
N SER A 52 -14.57 -0.12 1.07
CA SER A 52 -13.51 0.88 0.99
C SER A 52 -12.26 0.25 0.39
N SER A 53 -11.42 1.05 -0.25
CA SER A 53 -10.10 0.63 -0.72
C SER A 53 -9.12 0.66 0.46
N CYS A 54 -8.88 -0.50 1.06
CA CYS A 54 -8.10 -0.66 2.27
C CYS A 54 -6.63 -0.96 1.95
N PRO A 55 -5.66 -0.20 2.51
CA PRO A 55 -4.25 -0.52 2.36
C PRO A 55 -3.95 -1.92 2.88
N VAL A 56 -3.11 -2.65 2.15
CA VAL A 56 -2.64 -3.97 2.55
C VAL A 56 -1.13 -4.09 2.35
N GLU A 57 -0.45 -4.61 3.34
CA GLU A 57 0.92 -5.09 3.21
C GLU A 57 0.91 -6.62 3.02
N ILE A 58 1.67 -7.08 2.04
CA ILE A 58 1.77 -8.50 1.69
C ILE A 58 3.12 -9.01 2.18
N LEU A 59 3.09 -10.04 3.03
CA LEU A 59 4.27 -10.61 3.67
C LEU A 59 4.40 -12.10 3.28
N PRO A 60 5.03 -12.40 2.13
CA PRO A 60 5.39 -13.77 1.78
C PRO A 60 6.42 -14.33 2.77
N LYS A 61 6.34 -15.64 3.02
CA LYS A 61 7.30 -16.40 3.83
C LYS A 61 7.99 -17.47 2.98
N GLU A 62 9.14 -17.94 3.46
CA GLU A 62 9.94 -18.96 2.77
C GLU A 62 9.23 -20.31 2.62
N ASP A 63 8.26 -20.61 3.50
CA ASP A 63 7.44 -21.81 3.45
C ASP A 63 6.28 -21.74 2.42
N GLY A 64 6.19 -20.65 1.65
CA GLY A 64 5.13 -20.41 0.67
C GLY A 64 3.82 -19.89 1.27
N SER A 65 3.75 -19.70 2.60
CA SER A 65 2.62 -19.00 3.22
C SER A 65 2.72 -17.48 3.02
N VAL A 66 1.58 -16.81 3.13
CA VAL A 66 1.48 -15.35 3.01
C VAL A 66 0.69 -14.81 4.17
N THR A 67 1.19 -13.76 4.83
CA THR A 67 0.40 -12.95 5.74
C THR A 67 -0.01 -11.67 5.03
N LEU A 68 -1.28 -11.29 5.14
CA LEU A 68 -1.79 -9.99 4.72
C LEU A 68 -2.06 -9.14 5.96
N ARG A 69 -1.53 -7.92 6.00
CA ARG A 69 -1.84 -6.92 7.03
C ARG A 69 -2.71 -5.83 6.41
N VAL A 70 -3.99 -5.85 6.72
CA VAL A 70 -4.98 -4.94 6.14
C VAL A 70 -5.29 -3.83 7.13
N LEU A 71 -5.11 -2.58 6.74
CA LEU A 71 -5.58 -1.45 7.54
C LEU A 71 -7.09 -1.27 7.31
N LEU A 72 -7.87 -1.56 8.36
CA LEU A 72 -9.32 -1.40 8.34
C LEU A 72 -9.74 0.08 8.41
N PRO A 73 -10.92 0.42 7.86
CA PRO A 73 -11.62 1.63 8.24
C PRO A 73 -11.77 1.69 9.77
N GLY A 74 -11.24 2.75 10.38
CA GLY A 74 -11.16 2.88 11.85
C GLY A 74 -9.76 2.68 12.43
N GLY A 75 -8.78 2.26 11.62
CA GLY A 75 -7.35 2.30 11.96
C GLY A 75 -6.80 1.02 12.60
N GLN A 76 -7.63 0.01 12.83
CA GLN A 76 -7.17 -1.31 13.26
C GLN A 76 -6.47 -2.04 12.11
N VAL A 77 -5.41 -2.81 12.41
CA VAL A 77 -4.78 -3.71 11.44
C VAL A 77 -5.33 -5.12 11.64
N ARG A 78 -5.84 -5.72 10.57
CA ARG A 78 -6.31 -7.10 10.52
C ARG A 78 -5.26 -7.98 9.86
N TYR A 79 -4.93 -9.09 10.51
CA TYR A 79 -4.02 -10.09 9.94
C TYR A 79 -4.85 -11.22 9.35
N LEU A 80 -4.63 -11.50 8.08
CA LEU A 80 -5.18 -12.67 7.38
C LEU A 80 -4.02 -13.57 6.97
N TYR A 81 -4.12 -14.85 7.31
CA TYR A 81 -3.09 -15.83 7.04
C TYR A 81 -3.52 -16.73 5.90
N ALA A 82 -2.62 -16.93 4.93
CA ALA A 82 -2.86 -17.75 3.77
C ALA A 82 -1.82 -18.86 3.61
N THR A 83 -2.28 -20.02 3.17
CA THR A 83 -1.46 -21.19 2.84
C THR A 83 -2.04 -21.84 1.60
N ASP A 84 -1.19 -22.28 0.66
CA ASP A 84 -1.60 -22.91 -0.60
C ASP A 84 -2.66 -22.10 -1.38
N GLY A 85 -2.51 -20.77 -1.41
CA GLY A 85 -3.44 -19.88 -2.11
C GLY A 85 -4.80 -19.67 -1.42
N LYS A 86 -4.97 -20.12 -0.18
CA LYS A 86 -6.24 -20.05 0.57
C LYS A 86 -6.05 -19.33 1.89
N ILE A 87 -7.04 -18.53 2.28
CA ILE A 87 -7.10 -17.92 3.62
C ILE A 87 -7.48 -19.00 4.62
N THR A 88 -6.61 -19.25 5.59
CA THR A 88 -6.71 -20.33 6.57
C THR A 88 -7.06 -19.84 7.97
N SER A 89 -6.64 -18.63 8.34
CA SER A 89 -6.96 -18.05 9.65
C SER A 89 -6.84 -16.52 9.68
N THR A 90 -7.18 -15.94 10.83
CA THR A 90 -7.07 -14.51 11.13
C THR A 90 -6.69 -14.32 12.59
N ASP A 91 -6.19 -13.13 12.96
CA ASP A 91 -6.01 -12.70 14.35
C ASP A 91 -7.31 -12.23 15.03
N SER A 92 -8.44 -12.26 14.32
CA SER A 92 -9.75 -11.95 14.91
C SER A 92 -10.22 -13.04 15.87
N THR A 93 -10.94 -12.64 16.90
CA THR A 93 -11.71 -13.56 17.76
C THR A 93 -13.06 -13.94 17.15
N GLY A 94 -13.44 -13.29 16.03
CA GLY A 94 -14.67 -13.58 15.28
C GLY A 94 -14.61 -14.89 14.50
N SER A 95 -15.78 -15.42 14.16
CA SER A 95 -15.86 -16.59 13.26
C SER A 95 -15.54 -16.18 11.83
N MET A 96 -14.64 -16.91 11.17
CA MET A 96 -14.22 -16.62 9.80
C MET A 96 -14.76 -17.66 8.82
N GLY A 97 -15.26 -17.19 7.68
CA GLY A 97 -15.52 -17.99 6.50
C GLY A 97 -14.88 -17.37 5.25
N SER A 98 -14.52 -18.20 4.28
CA SER A 98 -13.97 -17.73 3.00
C SER A 98 -14.57 -18.47 1.81
N LYS A 99 -14.67 -17.78 0.68
CA LYS A 99 -15.14 -18.33 -0.61
C LYS A 99 -14.25 -17.82 -1.73
N THR A 100 -13.56 -18.74 -2.39
CA THR A 100 -12.78 -18.44 -3.59
C THR A 100 -13.69 -18.37 -4.82
N LEU A 101 -13.54 -17.28 -5.57
CA LEU A 101 -14.11 -17.02 -6.89
C LEU A 101 -13.00 -17.15 -7.94
N ALA A 102 -13.33 -16.89 -9.21
CA ALA A 102 -12.38 -17.01 -10.32
C ALA A 102 -11.10 -16.17 -10.11
N ASN A 103 -11.26 -14.90 -9.71
CA ASN A 103 -10.15 -13.94 -9.62
C ASN A 103 -9.91 -13.40 -8.20
N SER A 104 -10.86 -13.59 -7.29
CA SER A 104 -10.79 -13.09 -5.92
C SER A 104 -11.26 -14.12 -4.90
N THR A 105 -10.85 -13.95 -3.66
CA THR A 105 -11.35 -14.70 -2.51
C THR A 105 -12.06 -13.72 -1.59
N ILE A 106 -13.34 -14.01 -1.31
CA ILE A 106 -14.13 -13.27 -0.35
C ILE A 106 -13.91 -13.87 1.03
N VAL A 107 -13.53 -13.05 2.00
CA VAL A 107 -13.41 -13.43 3.41
C VAL A 107 -14.45 -12.66 4.19
N HIS A 108 -15.18 -13.34 5.07
CA HIS A 108 -16.09 -12.73 6.02
C HIS A 108 -15.68 -13.12 7.43
N ILE A 109 -15.59 -12.14 8.33
CA ILE A 109 -15.31 -12.35 9.74
C ILE A 109 -16.49 -11.77 10.53
N THR A 110 -17.29 -12.66 11.10
CA THR A 110 -18.47 -12.32 11.89
C THR A 110 -18.05 -11.58 13.16
N PRO A 111 -18.72 -10.47 13.53
CA PRO A 111 -19.99 -10.03 12.97
C PRO A 111 -19.93 -9.20 11.68
N GLN A 112 -18.83 -8.52 11.36
CA GLN A 112 -18.93 -7.31 10.55
C GLN A 112 -17.90 -7.14 9.42
N GLU A 113 -16.79 -7.87 9.44
CA GLU A 113 -15.70 -7.59 8.51
C GLU A 113 -15.87 -8.38 7.21
N ARG A 114 -15.61 -7.73 6.08
CA ARG A 114 -15.56 -8.36 4.75
C ARG A 114 -14.32 -7.90 4.01
N PHE A 115 -13.69 -8.84 3.33
CA PHE A 115 -12.53 -8.59 2.47
C PHE A 115 -12.77 -9.24 1.11
N GLU A 116 -12.31 -8.59 0.06
CA GLU A 116 -12.22 -9.16 -1.27
C GLU A 116 -10.77 -9.07 -1.75
N ILE A 117 -10.13 -10.24 -1.80
CA ILE A 117 -8.69 -10.36 -1.96
C ILE A 117 -8.41 -10.94 -3.34
N PRO A 118 -7.67 -10.26 -4.23
CA PRO A 118 -7.26 -10.85 -5.50
C PRO A 118 -6.46 -12.14 -5.25
N ASN A 119 -6.80 -13.21 -5.97
CA ASN A 119 -6.17 -14.53 -5.78
C ASN A 119 -4.65 -14.48 -6.04
N SER A 120 -4.18 -13.54 -6.86
CA SER A 120 -2.76 -13.30 -7.11
C SER A 120 -1.97 -12.88 -5.86
N LEU A 121 -2.62 -12.28 -4.85
CA LEU A 121 -1.97 -11.89 -3.60
C LEU A 121 -1.80 -13.07 -2.63
N LEU A 122 -2.49 -14.18 -2.87
CA LEU A 122 -2.46 -15.38 -2.04
C LEU A 122 -1.44 -16.42 -2.52
N ALA A 123 -0.91 -16.24 -3.73
CA ALA A 123 0.13 -17.11 -4.28
C ALA A 123 1.48 -16.71 -3.66
N GLY A 124 1.93 -17.45 -2.64
CA GLY A 124 3.22 -17.22 -1.98
C GLY A 124 4.41 -17.63 -2.85
N LYS A 125 4.74 -16.80 -3.84
CA LYS A 125 5.90 -16.98 -4.73
C LYS A 125 6.89 -15.85 -4.59
#